data_AF-A0A809RFB7-F1
#
_entry.id   AF-A0A809RFB7-F1
#
_cell.length_a   1.000
_cell.length_b   1.000
_cell.length_c   1.000
_cell.angle_alpha   90.00
_cell.angle_beta   90.00
_cell.angle_gamma   90.00
#
_symmetry.space_group_name_H-M   'P 1'
#
loop_
_entity.id
_entity.type
_entity.pdbx_description
1 polymer ?
#
loop_
_entity_poly.entity_id
_entity_poly.type
_entity_poly.pdbx_seq_one_letter_code
_entity_poly.pdbx_strand_id
1 'polypeptide(L)'
;MTVSREKLYEEIWAEPITSVAKRYGVSDSFLVRICKRLNVPRPPMGYWAKRAAGKTSPKALLPDSKPGDEVEWSRDGMTNRAPNPMPKAPENNQSRRIRQRKSRPSKHRLIADAPQHFKDVPQTDNGYLKWTPISGQ
;
A
#
# COMPACT_ATOMS: atom_id res chain seq x y z
N MET A 1 13.49 -27.86 13.14
CA MET A 1 14.05 -26.72 13.91
C MET A 1 12.94 -25.78 14.33
N THR A 2 12.67 -25.75 15.64
CA THR A 2 11.75 -24.82 16.32
C THR A 2 12.50 -23.54 16.65
N VAL A 3 11.85 -22.38 16.49
CA VAL A 3 12.42 -21.06 16.79
C VAL A 3 11.41 -20.31 17.66
N SER A 4 11.84 -19.93 18.86
CA SER A 4 11.02 -19.14 19.78
C SER A 4 10.95 -17.67 19.36
N ARG A 5 9.89 -16.99 19.80
CA ARG A 5 9.64 -15.55 19.59
C ARG A 5 10.81 -14.68 20.03
N GLU A 6 11.33 -14.95 21.22
CA GLU A 6 12.45 -14.23 21.82
C GLU A 6 13.73 -14.43 21.00
N LYS A 7 14.01 -15.68 20.62
CA LYS A 7 15.18 -16.00 19.81
C LYS A 7 15.15 -15.30 18.46
N LEU A 8 13.99 -15.33 17.80
CA LEU A 8 13.78 -14.66 16.53
C LEU A 8 13.97 -13.14 16.65
N TYR A 9 13.48 -12.54 17.73
CA TYR A 9 13.68 -11.12 18.00
C TYR A 9 15.15 -10.77 18.19
N GLU A 10 15.89 -11.54 18.99
CA GLU A 10 17.32 -11.29 19.20
C GLU A 10 18.07 -11.27 17.87
N GLU A 11 17.80 -12.24 17.01
CA GLU A 11 18.46 -12.37 15.71
C GLU A 11 18.07 -11.23 14.76
N ILE A 12 16.79 -10.85 14.71
CA ILE A 12 16.31 -9.74 13.87
C ILE A 12 16.86 -8.38 14.33
N TRP A 13 17.19 -8.23 15.60
CA TRP A 13 17.82 -7.01 16.12
C TRP A 13 19.35 -7.06 16.05
N ALA A 14 19.94 -8.26 15.98
CA ALA A 14 21.36 -8.48 15.80
C ALA A 14 21.79 -8.34 14.33
N GLU A 15 20.97 -8.82 13.39
CA GLU A 15 21.27 -8.87 11.96
C GLU A 15 20.07 -8.46 11.08
N PRO A 16 20.29 -7.96 9.85
CA PRO A 16 19.20 -7.67 8.94
C PRO A 16 18.42 -8.94 8.58
N ILE A 17 17.10 -8.79 8.41
CA ILE A 17 16.17 -9.87 8.04
C ILE A 17 16.67 -10.69 6.86
N THR A 18 17.34 -10.07 5.89
CA THR A 18 17.91 -10.74 4.71
C THR A 18 18.99 -11.77 5.07
N SER A 19 19.84 -11.48 6.06
CA SER A 19 20.84 -12.44 6.55
C SER A 19 20.20 -13.55 7.36
N VAL A 20 19.27 -13.19 8.25
CA VAL A 20 18.54 -14.15 9.10
C VAL A 20 17.74 -15.12 8.23
N ALA A 21 17.02 -14.62 7.22
CA ALA A 21 16.25 -15.43 6.28
C ALA A 21 17.12 -16.42 5.50
N LYS A 22 18.32 -16.00 5.06
CA LYS A 22 19.30 -16.89 4.42
C LYS A 22 19.78 -18.01 5.33
N ARG A 23 20.08 -17.72 6.61
CA ARG A 23 20.46 -18.76 7.59
C ARG A 23 19.36 -19.78 7.78
N TYR A 24 18.13 -19.28 7.87
CA TYR A 24 16.96 -20.11 7.92
C TYR A 24 16.53 -20.63 6.56
N GLY A 25 17.25 -20.43 5.45
CA GLY A 25 16.88 -20.85 4.10
C GLY A 25 15.49 -20.44 3.61
N VAL A 26 14.84 -19.45 4.23
CA VAL A 26 13.49 -18.96 3.89
C VAL A 26 13.58 -17.66 3.10
N SER A 27 12.49 -17.24 2.48
CA SER A 27 12.42 -15.90 1.89
C SER A 27 12.26 -14.82 2.96
N ASP A 28 12.77 -13.61 2.67
CA ASP A 28 12.64 -12.45 3.56
C ASP A 28 11.18 -12.12 3.86
N SER A 29 10.32 -12.19 2.84
CA SER A 29 8.88 -11.95 2.97
C SER A 29 8.18 -13.00 3.85
N PHE A 30 8.64 -14.24 3.82
CA PHE A 30 8.17 -15.29 4.72
C PHE A 30 8.56 -14.97 6.16
N LEU A 31 9.82 -14.61 6.41
CA LEU A 31 10.28 -14.26 7.76
C LEU A 31 9.52 -13.05 8.32
N VAL A 32 9.24 -12.04 7.49
CA VAL A 32 8.39 -10.89 7.85
C VAL A 32 6.99 -11.33 8.29
N ARG A 33 6.39 -12.30 7.60
CA ARG A 33 5.08 -12.84 7.97
C ARG A 33 5.14 -13.58 9.30
N ILE A 34 6.21 -14.34 9.56
CA ILE A 34 6.43 -15.01 10.86
C ILE A 34 6.57 -13.97 11.97
N CYS A 35 7.35 -12.90 11.77
CA CYS A 35 7.47 -11.81 12.75
C CYS A 35 6.11 -11.20 13.10
N LYS A 36 5.26 -11.00 12.09
CA LYS A 36 3.90 -10.47 12.29
C LYS A 36 3.03 -11.43 13.08
N ARG A 37 3.14 -12.75 12.82
CA ARG A 37 2.36 -13.78 13.52
C ARG A 37 2.78 -13.94 14.98
N LEU A 38 4.08 -13.94 15.24
CA LEU A 38 4.66 -14.02 16.60
C LEU A 38 4.65 -12.66 17.32
N ASN A 39 4.05 -11.62 16.73
CA ASN A 39 4.02 -10.26 17.27
C ASN A 39 5.41 -9.75 17.72
N VAL A 40 6.43 -9.99 16.87
CA VAL A 40 7.82 -9.58 17.10
C VAL A 40 8.03 -8.17 16.52
N PRO A 41 8.40 -7.17 17.34
CA PRO A 41 8.70 -5.83 16.85
C PRO A 41 9.95 -5.86 15.98
N ARG A 42 9.83 -5.30 14.77
CA ARG A 42 10.93 -5.22 13.81
C ARG A 42 11.61 -3.84 13.90
N PRO A 43 12.93 -3.76 13.65
CA PRO A 43 13.61 -2.48 13.59
C PRO A 43 13.00 -1.59 12.48
N PRO A 44 12.89 -0.26 12.71
CA PRO A 44 12.32 0.65 11.73
C PRO A 44 13.19 0.72 10.47
N MET A 45 12.58 1.17 9.36
CA MET A 45 13.31 1.40 8.12
C MET A 45 14.45 2.40 8.37
N GLY A 46 15.66 2.06 7.94
CA GLY A 46 16.86 2.86 8.18
C GLY A 46 17.57 2.61 9.52
N TYR A 47 17.06 1.75 10.41
CA TYR A 47 17.78 1.33 11.62
C TYR A 47 19.17 0.77 11.29
N TRP A 48 19.25 -0.11 10.29
CA TRP A 48 20.52 -0.71 9.83
C TRP A 48 21.49 0.32 9.26
N ALA A 49 20.98 1.31 8.51
CA ALA A 49 21.81 2.40 8.00
C ALA A 49 22.37 3.26 9.16
N LYS A 50 21.55 3.55 10.17
CA LYS A 50 21.99 4.27 11.38
C LYS A 50 23.04 3.48 12.17
N ARG A 51 22.84 2.16 12.32
CA ARG A 51 23.78 1.27 12.99
C ARG A 51 25.11 1.14 12.24
N ALA A 52 25.08 1.04 10.91
CA ALA A 52 26.28 1.06 10.06
C ALA A 52 27.05 2.40 10.16
N ALA A 53 26.33 3.51 10.36
CA ALA A 53 26.91 4.82 10.60
C ALA A 53 27.37 5.05 12.06
N GLY A 54 27.43 4.00 12.90
CA GLY A 54 27.91 4.08 14.28
C GLY A 54 26.94 4.75 15.27
N LYS A 55 25.70 5.05 14.87
CA LYS A 55 24.70 5.68 15.74
C LYS A 55 23.98 4.63 16.57
N THR A 56 24.02 4.77 17.89
CA THR A 56 23.25 3.93 18.83
C THR A 56 21.77 4.32 18.73
N SER A 57 20.95 3.40 18.22
CA SER A 57 19.50 3.55 18.23
C SER A 57 18.92 2.67 19.32
N PRO A 58 18.00 3.18 20.17
CA PRO A 58 17.43 2.39 21.25
C PRO A 58 16.75 1.14 20.69
N LYS A 59 17.11 -0.02 21.25
CA LYS A 59 16.46 -1.29 20.95
C LYS A 59 15.07 -1.28 21.59
N ALA A 60 14.02 -1.46 20.79
CA ALA A 60 12.65 -1.47 21.31
C ALA A 60 12.46 -2.74 22.13
N LEU A 61 12.20 -2.61 23.44
CA LEU A 61 12.01 -3.76 24.34
C LEU A 61 10.95 -4.72 23.81
N LEU A 62 11.21 -6.02 23.97
CA LEU A 62 10.28 -7.05 23.54
C LEU A 62 9.00 -6.93 24.40
N PRO A 63 7.82 -6.69 23.81
CA PRO A 63 6.59 -6.66 24.59
C PRO A 63 6.25 -8.05 25.09
N ASP A 64 5.79 -8.18 26.35
CA ASP A 64 5.40 -9.47 26.93
C ASP A 64 4.40 -10.22 26.05
N SER A 65 4.57 -11.54 25.98
CA SER A 65 3.68 -12.43 25.20
C SER A 65 2.29 -12.41 25.82
N LYS A 66 1.23 -12.13 25.03
CA LYS A 66 -0.14 -12.22 25.51
C LYS A 66 -0.60 -13.68 25.54
N PRO A 67 -1.47 -14.09 26.47
CA PRO A 67 -2.07 -15.42 26.45
C PRO A 67 -2.89 -15.60 25.16
N GLY A 68 -2.38 -16.41 24.23
CA GLY A 68 -2.97 -16.67 22.91
C GLY A 68 -2.06 -16.37 21.71
N ASP A 69 -0.92 -15.69 21.92
CA ASP A 69 0.05 -15.48 20.86
C ASP A 69 0.87 -16.76 20.62
N GLU A 70 1.10 -17.11 19.36
CA GLU A 70 1.98 -18.22 19.00
C GLU A 70 3.42 -17.85 19.41
N VAL A 71 4.04 -18.66 20.27
CA VAL A 71 5.35 -18.36 20.88
C VAL A 71 6.49 -18.97 20.06
N GLU A 72 6.19 -19.93 19.19
CA GLU A 72 7.19 -20.68 18.43
C GLU A 72 6.79 -20.86 16.97
N TRP A 73 7.79 -20.83 16.09
CA TRP A 73 7.63 -21.18 14.69
C TRP A 73 8.60 -22.30 14.33
N SER A 74 8.11 -23.31 13.61
CA SER A 74 8.92 -24.38 13.05
C SER A 74 8.99 -24.27 11.53
N ARG A 75 10.19 -24.48 10.99
CA ARG A 75 10.41 -24.57 9.54
C ARG A 75 9.73 -25.79 8.91
N ASP A 76 9.69 -26.91 9.62
CA ASP A 76 9.34 -28.24 9.07
C ASP A 76 7.83 -28.48 8.88
N GLY A 77 7.01 -27.43 8.97
CA GLY A 77 5.59 -27.49 8.60
C GLY A 77 4.64 -27.99 9.71
N MET A 78 5.16 -28.45 10.84
CA MET A 78 4.37 -28.72 12.06
C MET A 78 4.08 -27.40 12.81
N THR A 79 3.34 -26.49 12.21
CA THR A 79 2.65 -25.43 12.96
C THR A 79 1.20 -25.45 12.51
N ASN A 80 0.26 -25.48 13.47
CA ASN A 80 -1.17 -25.42 13.22
C ASN A 80 -1.48 -24.19 12.36
N ARG A 81 -1.65 -24.40 11.04
CA ARG A 81 -2.05 -23.33 10.14
C ARG A 81 -3.48 -22.97 10.48
N ALA A 82 -3.69 -21.95 11.29
CA ALA A 82 -4.94 -21.20 11.20
C ALA A 82 -5.03 -20.73 9.73
N PRO A 83 -6.08 -21.13 8.98
CA PRO A 83 -6.25 -20.69 7.61
C PRO A 83 -6.20 -19.16 7.62
N ASN A 84 -5.38 -18.60 6.72
CA ASN A 84 -5.38 -17.15 6.55
C ASN A 84 -6.83 -16.75 6.28
N PRO A 85 -7.48 -15.93 7.13
CA PRO A 85 -8.85 -15.54 6.87
C PRO A 85 -8.86 -14.85 5.51
N MET A 86 -9.77 -15.29 4.63
CA MET A 86 -9.92 -14.70 3.31
C MET A 86 -9.95 -13.17 3.45
N PRO A 87 -9.29 -12.42 2.54
CA PRO A 87 -9.38 -10.97 2.53
C PRO A 87 -10.86 -10.60 2.57
N LYS A 88 -11.30 -9.91 3.63
CA LYS A 88 -12.66 -9.39 3.69
C LYS A 88 -12.84 -8.54 2.44
N ALA A 89 -13.87 -8.85 1.64
CA ALA A 89 -14.15 -8.12 0.42
C ALA A 89 -14.16 -6.61 0.74
N PRO A 90 -13.57 -5.76 -0.11
CA PRO A 90 -13.56 -4.33 0.13
C PRO A 90 -15.00 -3.88 0.37
N GLU A 91 -15.24 -3.25 1.53
CA GLU A 91 -16.57 -2.84 1.95
C GLU A 91 -17.16 -1.93 0.88
N ASN A 92 -18.38 -2.27 0.43
CA ASN A 92 -19.01 -1.67 -0.75
C ASN A 92 -19.13 -0.14 -0.59
N ASN A 93 -18.14 0.57 -1.12
CA ASN A 93 -18.07 2.03 -1.03
C ASN A 93 -18.82 2.73 -2.19
N GLN A 94 -19.90 2.12 -2.68
CA GLN A 94 -20.79 2.71 -3.68
C GLN A 94 -21.29 4.09 -3.23
N SER A 95 -21.57 4.26 -1.95
CA SER A 95 -22.06 5.51 -1.35
C SER A 95 -21.05 6.68 -1.43
N ARG A 96 -19.72 6.45 -1.28
CA ARG A 96 -18.71 7.50 -1.44
C ARG A 96 -18.43 7.82 -2.91
N ARG A 97 -18.57 6.84 -3.80
CA ARG A 97 -18.45 7.02 -5.26
C ARG A 97 -19.62 7.83 -5.84
N ILE A 98 -20.82 7.67 -5.30
CA ILE A 98 -22.01 8.48 -5.64
C ILE A 98 -21.81 9.93 -5.18
N ARG A 99 -21.33 10.16 -3.94
CA ARG A 99 -21.08 11.51 -3.40
C ARG A 99 -19.98 12.29 -4.15
N GLN A 100 -19.01 11.61 -4.76
CA GLN A 100 -17.92 12.27 -5.50
C GLN A 100 -18.22 12.57 -6.96
N ARG A 101 -19.26 11.96 -7.55
CA ARG A 101 -19.77 12.38 -8.87
C ARG A 101 -20.61 13.65 -8.70
N LYS A 102 -19.96 14.77 -8.35
CA LYS A 102 -20.57 16.08 -8.62
C LYS A 102 -20.87 16.13 -10.12
N SER A 103 -22.09 16.58 -10.45
CA SER A 103 -22.54 16.82 -11.82
C SER A 103 -21.45 17.57 -12.57
N ARG A 104 -20.78 16.87 -13.50
CA ARG A 104 -19.83 17.52 -14.40
C ARG A 104 -20.67 18.26 -15.44
N PRO A 105 -20.34 19.52 -15.76
CA PRO A 105 -21.05 20.23 -16.82
C PRO A 105 -20.98 19.41 -18.11
N SER A 106 -22.12 19.32 -18.79
CA SER A 106 -22.28 18.53 -20.02
C SER A 106 -21.33 18.97 -21.15
N LYS A 107 -20.86 20.23 -21.11
CA LYS A 107 -19.89 20.79 -22.05
C LYS A 107 -18.58 21.11 -21.34
N HIS A 108 -17.46 20.78 -21.99
CA HIS A 108 -16.12 21.14 -21.54
C HIS A 108 -15.88 22.65 -21.73
N ARG A 109 -15.12 23.28 -20.84
CA ARG A 109 -14.87 24.75 -20.85
C ARG A 109 -14.37 25.26 -22.20
N LEU A 110 -13.44 24.52 -22.82
CA LEU A 110 -12.90 24.83 -24.15
C LEU A 110 -13.96 24.93 -25.25
N ILE A 111 -15.05 24.15 -25.15
CA ILE A 111 -16.15 24.16 -26.13
C ILE A 111 -17.18 25.24 -25.78
N ALA A 112 -17.35 25.52 -24.49
CA ALA A 112 -18.28 26.55 -24.01
C ALA A 112 -17.84 27.97 -24.44
N ASP A 113 -16.53 28.22 -24.47
CA ASP A 113 -15.96 29.54 -24.80
C ASP A 113 -15.73 29.71 -26.31
N ALA A 114 -15.74 28.61 -27.08
CA ALA A 114 -15.55 28.63 -28.53
C ALA A 114 -16.42 29.66 -29.28
N PRO A 115 -17.72 29.84 -28.99
CA PRO A 115 -18.57 30.79 -29.70
C PRO A 115 -18.13 32.25 -29.55
N GLN A 116 -17.36 32.61 -28.52
CA GLN A 116 -16.86 33.97 -28.34
C GLN A 116 -15.70 34.27 -29.31
N HIS A 117 -14.86 33.28 -29.60
CA HIS A 117 -13.70 33.44 -30.48
C HIS A 117 -14.05 33.52 -31.97
N PHE A 118 -15.24 33.07 -32.37
CA PHE A 118 -15.67 33.05 -33.76
C PHE A 118 -16.59 34.23 -34.16
N LYS A 119 -16.87 35.17 -33.25
CA LYS A 119 -17.76 36.32 -33.53
C LYS A 119 -17.12 37.40 -34.39
N ASP A 120 -15.79 37.53 -34.33
CA ASP A 120 -15.07 38.65 -34.94
C ASP A 120 -14.27 38.25 -36.20
N VAL A 121 -14.54 37.07 -36.78
CA VAL A 121 -13.78 36.57 -37.94
C VAL A 121 -14.43 37.04 -39.24
N PRO A 122 -13.71 37.80 -40.11
CA PRO A 122 -14.21 38.17 -41.44
C PRO A 122 -14.45 36.93 -42.31
N GLN A 123 -15.53 36.94 -43.08
CA GLN A 123 -15.91 35.85 -43.96
C GLN A 123 -14.92 35.70 -45.12
N THR A 124 -14.22 34.55 -45.21
CA THR A 124 -13.40 34.19 -46.37
C THR A 124 -14.25 33.46 -47.42
N ASP A 125 -13.95 33.69 -48.70
CA ASP A 125 -14.67 33.22 -49.90
C ASP A 125 -14.88 31.68 -49.98
N ASN A 126 -14.12 30.90 -49.21
CA ASN A 126 -14.16 29.43 -49.25
C ASN A 126 -15.23 28.79 -48.33
N GLY A 127 -16.22 29.54 -47.83
CA GLY A 127 -17.45 28.98 -47.23
C GLY A 127 -17.31 28.23 -45.89
N TYR A 128 -16.10 28.10 -45.32
CA TYR A 128 -15.88 27.43 -44.04
C TYR A 128 -16.01 28.37 -42.84
N LEU A 129 -17.20 28.95 -42.60
CA LEU A 129 -17.58 29.48 -41.29
C LEU A 129 -19.10 29.58 -41.15
N LYS A 130 -19.75 28.45 -40.87
CA LYS A 130 -21.06 28.44 -40.21
C LYS A 130 -21.04 27.43 -39.07
N TRP A 131 -20.98 27.91 -37.83
CA TRP A 131 -21.40 27.10 -36.68
C TRP A 131 -22.77 27.61 -36.23
N THR A 132 -23.82 27.14 -36.88
CA THR A 132 -25.18 27.35 -36.39
C THR A 132 -25.46 26.25 -35.36
N PRO A 133 -25.70 26.58 -34.08
CA PRO A 133 -26.11 25.58 -33.12
C PRO A 133 -27.48 25.03 -33.55
N ILE A 134 -27.53 23.74 -33.87
CA ILE A 134 -28.79 23.05 -34.21
C ILE A 134 -29.63 23.02 -32.92
N SER A 135 -30.64 23.89 -32.85
CA SER A 135 -31.69 23.86 -31.85
C SER A 135 -32.57 22.64 -32.11
N GLY A 136 -32.43 21.59 -31.30
CA GLY A 136 -33.34 20.44 -31.31
C GLY A 136 -34.69 20.79 -30.71
N GLN A 137 -35.77 20.45 -31.43
CA GLN A 137 -37.07 20.13 -30.82
C GLN A 137 -37.01 18.71 -30.23
#